data_AF-A0A7J4JQV5-F1
#
_entry.id   AF-A0A7J4JQV5-F1
#
_cell.length_a   1.000
_cell.length_b   1.000
_cell.length_c   1.000
_cell.angle_alpha   90.00
_cell.angle_beta   90.00
_cell.angle_gamma   90.00
#
_symmetry.space_group_name_H-M   'P 1'
#
loop_
_entity.id
_entity.type
_entity.pdbx_description
1 polymer ?
#
loop_
_entity_poly.entity_id
_entity_poly.type
_entity_poly.pdbx_seq_one_letter_code
_entity_poly.pdbx_strand_id
1 'polypeptide(L)'
;MAKYKIVYERVNCIGAAVCVAVNSKRWVLDSDSKANLIGSIQTGDVFEIELDESEIGEMKQAAEGCPVNVIHITNLDTGQKII
;
A
#
# COMPACT_ATOMS: atom_id res chain seq x y z
N MET A 1 16.76 9.05 7.69
CA MET A 1 15.63 8.13 7.84
C MET A 1 15.18 7.82 6.44
N ALA A 2 15.26 6.56 6.02
CA ALA A 2 14.90 6.20 4.66
C ALA A 2 13.41 6.48 4.42
N LYS A 3 13.11 7.10 3.28
CA LYS A 3 11.73 7.36 2.86
C LYS A 3 11.32 6.38 1.77
N TYR A 4 10.07 5.96 1.86
CA TYR A 4 9.49 5.00 0.94
C TYR A 4 8.18 5.55 0.42
N LYS A 5 7.97 5.41 -0.89
CA LYS A 5 6.71 5.74 -1.54
C LYS A 5 5.91 4.46 -1.75
N ILE A 6 4.70 4.44 -1.22
CA ILE A 6 3.73 3.39 -1.42
C ILE A 6 2.75 3.89 -2.48
N VAL A 7 2.50 3.07 -3.50
CA VAL A 7 1.51 3.35 -4.54
C VAL A 7 0.51 2.20 -4.57
N TYR A 8 -0.78 2.52 -4.53
CA TYR A 8 -1.86 1.55 -4.49
C TYR A 8 -2.84 1.74 -5.65
N GLU A 9 -2.95 0.71 -6.49
CA GLU A 9 -3.85 0.67 -7.64
C GLU A 9 -5.23 0.10 -7.25
N ARG A 10 -6.03 0.90 -6.55
CA ARG A 10 -7.35 0.48 -6.03
C ARG A 10 -8.28 -0.08 -7.11
N VAL A 11 -8.18 0.43 -8.34
CA VAL A 11 -8.99 -0.03 -9.48
C VAL A 11 -8.87 -1.55 -9.68
N ASN A 12 -7.67 -2.10 -9.51
CA ASN A 12 -7.33 -3.50 -9.68
C ASN A 12 -7.54 -4.35 -8.40
N CYS A 13 -7.94 -3.73 -7.30
CA CYS A 13 -8.18 -4.45 -6.05
C CYS A 13 -9.45 -5.32 -6.14
N ILE A 14 -9.30 -6.59 -5.73
CA ILE A 14 -10.37 -7.61 -5.73
C ILE A 14 -10.99 -7.86 -4.35
N GLY A 15 -10.59 -7.10 -3.32
CA GLY A 15 -11.17 -7.25 -1.98
C GLY A 15 -10.70 -8.46 -1.17
N ALA A 16 -9.49 -8.98 -1.42
CA ALA A 16 -8.94 -10.13 -0.68
C ALA A 16 -8.66 -9.88 0.81
N ALA A 17 -8.68 -8.60 1.25
CA ALA A 17 -8.54 -8.17 2.64
C ALA A 17 -7.24 -8.55 3.39
N VAL A 18 -6.26 -9.16 2.71
CA VAL A 18 -4.97 -9.54 3.32
C VAL A 18 -4.23 -8.31 3.87
N CYS A 19 -4.20 -7.20 3.13
CA CYS A 19 -3.57 -5.96 3.58
C CYS A 19 -4.23 -5.39 4.85
N VAL A 20 -5.54 -5.55 5.03
CA VAL A 20 -6.28 -5.13 6.23
C VAL A 20 -5.95 -6.02 7.42
N ALA A 21 -5.81 -7.33 7.21
CA ALA A 21 -5.43 -8.27 8.26
C ALA A 21 -3.99 -8.04 8.76
N VAL A 22 -3.08 -7.70 7.85
CA VAL A 22 -1.65 -7.46 8.15
C VAL A 22 -1.43 -6.08 8.77
N ASN A 23 -2.07 -5.04 8.24
CA ASN A 23 -1.86 -3.65 8.66
C ASN A 23 -3.17 -2.86 8.70
N SER A 24 -3.98 -3.13 9.73
CA SER A 24 -5.26 -2.45 9.96
C SER A 24 -5.14 -0.96 10.31
N LYS A 25 -3.93 -0.47 10.63
CA LYS A 25 -3.67 0.96 10.86
C LYS A 25 -3.66 1.74 9.55
N ARG A 26 -3.24 1.10 8.47
CA ARG A 26 -3.07 1.72 7.15
C ARG A 26 -4.08 1.24 6.12
N TRP A 27 -4.76 0.13 6.36
CA TRP A 27 -5.75 -0.43 5.45
C TRP A 27 -7.09 -0.67 6.13
N VAL A 28 -8.17 -0.29 5.45
CA VAL A 28 -9.55 -0.56 5.87
C VAL A 28 -10.36 -1.04 4.67
N LEU A 29 -11.31 -1.95 4.88
CA LEU A 29 -12.28 -2.29 3.83
C LEU A 29 -13.35 -1.21 3.74
N ASP A 30 -13.63 -0.78 2.51
CA ASP A 30 -14.75 0.10 2.19
C ASP A 30 -16.01 -0.71 1.86
N SER A 31 -17.13 -0.01 1.74
CA SER A 31 -18.45 -0.51 1.36
C SER A 31 -18.49 -1.26 0.03
N ASP A 32 -17.58 -0.98 -0.90
CA ASP A 32 -17.43 -1.69 -2.18
C ASP A 32 -16.56 -2.95 -2.06
N SER A 33 -16.26 -3.38 -0.83
CA SER A 33 -15.39 -4.52 -0.50
C SER A 33 -13.94 -4.37 -0.98
N LYS A 34 -13.51 -3.18 -1.42
CA LYS A 34 -12.11 -2.92 -1.75
C LYS A 34 -11.39 -2.28 -0.55
N ALA A 35 -10.07 -2.46 -0.52
CA ALA A 35 -9.26 -1.83 0.51
C ALA A 35 -9.08 -0.32 0.21
N ASN A 36 -9.06 0.49 1.26
CA ASN A 36 -8.68 1.90 1.21
C ASN A 36 -7.39 2.09 2.01
N LEU A 37 -6.46 2.86 1.44
CA LEU A 37 -5.19 3.21 2.07
C LEU A 37 -5.33 4.49 2.90
N ILE A 38 -5.29 4.34 4.23
CA ILE A 38 -5.52 5.43 5.19
C ILE A 38 -4.37 6.43 5.17
N GLY A 39 -4.72 7.72 5.01
CA GLY A 39 -3.76 8.82 4.96
C GLY A 39 -3.07 9.00 3.61
N SER A 40 -3.48 8.23 2.59
CA SER A 40 -2.99 8.42 1.23
C SER A 40 -3.63 9.62 0.54
N ILE A 41 -2.95 10.11 -0.49
CA ILE A 41 -3.43 11.13 -1.41
C ILE A 41 -3.73 10.44 -2.74
N GLN A 42 -4.92 10.70 -3.30
CA GLN A 42 -5.26 10.21 -4.63
C GLN A 42 -4.54 11.05 -5.69
N THR A 43 -3.79 10.39 -6.56
CA THR A 43 -3.07 11.00 -7.69
C THR A 43 -3.47 10.26 -8.96
N GLY A 44 -4.44 10.81 -9.70
CA GLY A 44 -5.07 10.10 -10.82
C GLY A 44 -5.83 8.86 -10.34
N ASP A 45 -5.48 7.70 -10.90
CA ASP A 45 -6.13 6.42 -10.60
C ASP A 45 -5.47 5.62 -9.46
N VAL A 46 -4.41 6.18 -8.85
CA VAL A 46 -3.66 5.55 -7.77
C VAL A 46 -3.73 6.34 -6.47
N PHE A 47 -3.48 5.65 -5.37
CA PHE A 47 -3.39 6.23 -4.03
C PHE A 47 -1.95 6.14 -3.55
N GLU A 48 -1.38 7.27 -3.12
CA GLU A 48 0.03 7.35 -2.77
C GLU A 48 0.24 7.87 -1.35
N ILE A 49 1.27 7.35 -0.67
CA ILE A 49 1.71 7.86 0.62
C ILE A 49 3.23 7.70 0.76
N GLU A 50 3.88 8.67 1.39
CA GLU A 50 5.28 8.56 1.80
C GLU A 50 5.36 8.15 3.27
N LEU A 51 6.13 7.10 3.55
CA LEU A 51 6.34 6.58 4.89
C LEU A 51 7.83 6.46 5.20
N ASP A 52 8.15 6.48 6.49
CA ASP A 52 9.48 6.16 6.96
C ASP A 52 9.69 4.64 7.06
N GLU A 53 10.94 4.25 7.30
CA GLU A 53 11.33 2.84 7.46
C GLU A 53 10.58 2.10 8.58
N SER A 54 10.07 2.80 9.61
CA SER A 54 9.41 2.17 10.75
C SER A 54 8.04 1.56 10.38
N GLU A 55 7.39 2.07 9.34
CA GLU A 55 6.09 1.58 8.88
C GLU A 55 6.19 0.62 7.69
N ILE A 56 7.39 0.38 7.18
CA ILE A 56 7.58 -0.35 5.92
C ILE A 56 7.50 -1.86 6.07
N GLY A 57 7.80 -2.41 7.24
CA GLY A 57 7.69 -3.85 7.48
C GLY A 57 6.28 -4.38 7.21
N GLU A 58 5.28 -3.77 7.85
CA GLU A 58 3.87 -4.15 7.68
C GLU A 58 3.36 -3.85 6.26
N MET A 59 3.85 -2.78 5.61
CA MET A 59 3.50 -2.47 4.23
C MET A 59 4.03 -3.50 3.23
N LYS A 60 5.27 -3.98 3.41
CA LYS A 60 5.84 -5.05 2.57
C LYS A 60 5.04 -6.33 2.70
N GLN A 61 4.71 -6.73 3.93
CA GLN A 61 3.87 -7.91 4.16
C GLN A 61 2.48 -7.77 3.52
N ALA A 62 1.86 -6.58 3.61
CA ALA A 62 0.59 -6.32 2.95
C ALA A 62 0.69 -6.41 1.42
N ALA A 63 1.79 -5.94 0.84
CA ALA A 63 2.05 -5.98 -0.59
C ALA A 63 2.33 -7.41 -1.10
N GLU A 64 3.18 -8.16 -0.39
CA GLU A 64 3.50 -9.56 -0.69
C GLU A 64 2.27 -10.49 -0.54
N GLY A 65 1.39 -10.18 0.42
CA GLY A 65 0.14 -10.92 0.60
C GLY A 65 -0.95 -10.58 -0.42
N CYS A 66 -0.76 -9.58 -1.27
CA CYS A 66 -1.76 -9.17 -2.24
C CYS A 66 -1.79 -10.13 -3.44
N PRO A 67 -2.89 -10.88 -3.67
CA PRO A 67 -2.94 -11.88 -4.76
C PRO A 67 -2.91 -11.26 -6.17
N VAL A 68 -3.15 -9.96 -6.29
CA VAL A 68 -3.20 -9.22 -7.55
C VAL A 68 -2.10 -8.14 -7.64
N ASN A 69 -1.16 -8.11 -6.70
CA ASN A 69 0.04 -7.26 -6.71
C ASN A 69 -0.22 -5.75 -6.96
N VAL A 70 -1.27 -5.20 -6.36
CA VAL A 70 -1.68 -3.79 -6.58
C VAL A 70 -1.04 -2.78 -5.61
N ILE A 71 -0.12 -3.23 -4.76
CA ILE A 71 0.58 -2.39 -3.78
C ILE A 71 2.05 -2.38 -4.18
N HIS A 72 2.58 -1.22 -4.53
CA HIS A 72 3.96 -1.04 -4.96
C HIS A 72 4.73 -0.21 -3.94
N ILE A 73 6.00 -0.55 -3.73
CA ILE A 73 6.85 0.14 -2.75
C ILE A 73 8.15 0.54 -3.42
N THR A 74 8.48 1.82 -3.39
CA THR A 74 9.73 2.37 -3.93
C THR A 74 10.54 3.02 -2.81
N ASN A 75 11.83 2.69 -2.73
CA ASN A 75 12.76 3.41 -1.87
C ASN A 75 13.12 4.75 -2.54
N LEU A 76 12.83 5.87 -1.88
CA LEU A 76 13.05 7.20 -2.44
C LEU A 76 14.52 7.65 -2.36
N ASP A 77 15.33 7.04 -1.48
CA ASP A 77 16.76 7.35 -1.39
C ASP A 77 17.54 6.70 -2.52
N THR A 78 17.17 5.47 -2.92
CA THR A 78 17.85 4.72 -3.99
C THR A 78 17.14 4.77 -5.33
N GLY A 79 15.87 5.19 -5.35
CA GLY A 79 14.99 5.14 -6.53
C GLY A 79 14.57 3.73 -6.93
N GLN A 80 14.86 2.70 -6.13
CA GLN A 80 14.59 1.31 -6.48
C GLN A 80 13.19 0.87 -6.05
N LYS A 81 12.47 0.20 -6.96
CA LYS A 81 11.22 -0.50 -6.67
C LYS A 81 11.54 -1.81 -5.94
N ILE A 82 10.91 -2.00 -4.78
CA ILE A 82 11.10 -3.17 -3.90
C ILE A 82 10.00 -4.20 -4.13
N ILE A 83 8.76 -3.73 -4.35
CA ILE A 83 7.57 -4.51 -4.69
C ILE A 83 6.88 -3.85 -5.87
#